data_AF-A0A8J6Q4Y6-F1
#
_entry.id   AF-A0A8J6Q4Y6-F1
#
_cell.length_a   1.000
_cell.length_b   1.000
_cell.length_c   1.000
_cell.angle_alpha   90.00
_cell.angle_beta   90.00
_cell.angle_gamma   90.00
#
_symmetry.space_group_name_H-M   'P 1'
#
loop_
_entity.id
_entity.type
_entity.pdbx_description
1 polymer ?
#
loop_
_entity_poly.entity_id
_entity_poly.type
_entity_poly.pdbx_seq_one_letter_code
_entity_poly.pdbx_strand_id
1 'polypeptide(L)' 'MEYTDLKDQLPNDEGQYLVKIKTNQGYRESKALWTPHVGFVLIDDSLVNEEHIIAWNI' A
#
# COMPACT_ATOMS: atom_id res chain seq x y z
N MET A 1 -9.95 6.17 -10.03
CA MET A 1 -8.59 5.62 -10.03
C MET A 1 -8.72 4.16 -9.65
N GLU A 2 -8.20 3.24 -10.48
CA GLU A 2 -8.31 1.80 -10.22
C GLU A 2 -7.09 1.34 -9.42
N TYR A 3 -7.35 0.65 -8.32
CA TYR A 3 -6.31 0.04 -7.51
C TYR A 3 -5.95 -1.34 -8.08
N THR A 4 -4.67 -1.65 -8.08
CA THR A 4 -4.14 -2.98 -8.40
C THR A 4 -3.97 -3.76 -7.10
N ASP A 5 -4.63 -4.91 -6.99
CA ASP A 5 -4.51 -5.80 -5.83
C ASP A 5 -3.08 -6.34 -5.70
N LEU A 6 -2.51 -6.23 -4.49
CA LEU A 6 -1.15 -6.69 -4.19
C LEU A 6 -0.96 -8.19 -4.40
N LYS A 7 -2.04 -8.97 -4.27
CA LYS A 7 -2.03 -10.41 -4.48
C LYS A 7 -1.88 -10.79 -5.96
N ASP A 8 -2.30 -9.91 -6.86
CA ASP A 8 -2.25 -10.15 -8.30
C ASP A 8 -0.95 -9.61 -8.88
N GLN A 9 -0.54 -8.41 -8.47
CA GLN A 9 0.65 -7.76 -9.01
C GLN A 9 1.32 -6.84 -7.99
N LEU A 10 2.66 -6.89 -7.96
CA LEU A 10 3.51 -5.94 -7.24
C LEU A 10 3.91 -4.77 -8.15
N PRO A 11 4.17 -3.57 -7.61
CA PRO A 11 4.69 -2.47 -8.42
C PRO A 11 6.03 -2.84 -9.07
N ASN A 12 6.20 -2.46 -10.33
CA ASN A 12 7.42 -2.75 -11.09
C ASN A 12 8.54 -1.76 -10.76
N ASP A 13 8.19 -0.48 -10.60
CA ASP A 13 9.15 0.60 -10.41
C ASP A 13 9.20 1.07 -8.96
N GLU A 14 10.39 1.41 -8.48
CA GLU A 14 10.56 2.10 -7.20
C GLU A 14 9.93 3.49 -7.25
N GLY A 15 9.15 3.85 -6.24
CA GLY A 15 8.43 5.11 -6.25
C GLY A 15 7.39 5.26 -5.16
N GLN A 16 6.77 6.43 -5.13
CA GLN A 16 5.65 6.71 -4.24
C GLN A 16 4.35 6.26 -4.90
N TYR A 17 3.54 5.52 -4.16
CA TYR A 17 2.25 5.00 -4.58
C TYR A 17 1.20 5.35 -3.54
N LEU A 18 -0.02 5.52 -4.00
CA LEU A 18 -1.18 5.54 -3.12
C LEU A 18 -1.58 4.09 -2.85
N VAL A 19 -1.57 3.70 -1.58
CA VAL A 19 -1.91 2.34 -1.17
C VAL A 19 -3.24 2.28 -0.45
N LYS A 20 -3.98 1.21 -0.67
CA LYS A 20 -5.22 0.90 0.03
C LYS A 20 -4.91 -0.04 1.18
N ILE A 21 -5.28 0.39 2.38
CA ILE A 21 -5.04 -0.31 3.64
C ILE A 21 -6.39 -0.83 4.13
N LYS A 22 -6.47 -2.14 4.38
CA LYS A 22 -7.59 -2.75 5.08
C LYS A 22 -7.42 -2.52 6.58
N THR A 23 -8.45 -1.97 7.21
CA THR A 23 -8.51 -1.72 8.66
C THR A 23 -9.70 -2.48 9.25
N ASN A 24 -9.78 -2.55 10.59
CA ASN A 24 -10.94 -3.14 11.27
C ASN A 24 -12.26 -2.39 11.00
N GLN A 25 -12.18 -1.13 10.59
CA GLN A 25 -13.35 -0.27 10.33
C GLN A 25 -13.69 -0.17 8.83
N GLY A 26 -12.91 -0.81 7.96
CA GLY A 26 -13.11 -0.78 6.51
C GLY A 26 -11.80 -0.63 5.76
N TYR A 27 -11.66 0.49 5.05
CA TYR A 27 -10.48 0.79 4.23
C TYR A 27 -10.07 2.24 4.41
N ARG A 28 -8.76 2.48 4.42
CA ARG A 28 -8.17 3.82 4.30
C ARG A 28 -7.11 3.84 3.22
N GLU A 29 -6.79 5.03 2.73
CA GLU A 29 -5.75 5.24 1.73
C GLU A 29 -4.58 5.98 2.38
N SER A 30 -3.36 5.64 1.98
CA SER A 30 -2.15 6.33 2.46
C SER A 30 -1.06 6.30 1.41
N LYS A 31 -0.06 7.17 1.54
CA LYS A 31 1.11 7.17 0.65
C LYS A 31 2.17 6.22 1.18
N ALA A 32 2.67 5.38 0.29
CA ALA A 32 3.76 4.46 0.59
C ALA A 32 4.86 4.59 -0.45
N LEU A 33 6.10 4.40 -0.02
CA LEU A 33 7.25 4.17 -0.89
C LEU A 33 7.35 2.67 -1.16
N TRP A 34 7.34 2.25 -2.42
CA TRP A 34 7.66 0.88 -2.82
C TRP A 34 9.16 0.74 -3.06
N THR A 35 9.75 -0.31 -2.47
CA THR A 35 11.09 -0.78 -2.80
C THR A 35 11.06 -2.30 -3.00
N PRO A 36 11.61 -2.88 -4.09
CA PRO A 36 11.55 -4.33 -4.35
C PRO A 36 12.15 -5.19 -3.23
N HIS A 37 13.09 -4.64 -2.46
CA HIS A 37 13.79 -5.36 -1.40
C HIS A 37 13.06 -5.36 -0.05
N VAL A 38 12.19 -4.37 0.20
CA VAL A 38 11.50 -4.21 1.51
C VAL A 38 9.98 -4.35 1.36
N GLY A 39 9.43 -3.93 0.22
CA GLY A 39 8.01 -3.79 -0.04
C GLY A 39 7.54 -2.34 0.17
N PHE A 40 6.26 -2.19 0.53
CA PHE A 40 5.67 -0.90 0.83
C PHE A 40 6.02 -0.40 2.23
N VAL A 41 6.54 0.82 2.31
CA VAL A 41 6.78 1.54 3.56
C VAL A 41 5.94 2.81 3.56
N LEU A 42 5.04 2.95 4.54
CA LEU A 42 4.20 4.14 4.68
C LEU A 42 5.05 5.37 5.00
N ILE A 43 4.74 6.50 4.34
CA ILE A 43 5.53 7.75 4.43
C ILE A 43 4.99 8.65 5.54
N ASP A 44 3.66 8.80 5.60
CA ASP A 44 2.99 9.77 6.48
C ASP A 44 2.37 9.13 7.74
N ASP A 45 2.39 7.80 7.85
CA ASP A 45 1.70 7.06 8.91
C ASP A 45 2.40 5.71 9.16
N SER A 46 1.96 4.94 10.15
CA SER A 46 2.40 3.59 10.41
C SER A 46 1.21 2.62 10.38
N LEU A 47 1.44 1.39 9.94
CA LEU A 47 0.44 0.34 10.10
C LEU A 47 0.29 0.05 11.59
N VAL A 48 -0.95 0.04 12.08
CA VAL A 48 -1.25 -0.57 13.38
C VAL A 48 -1.39 -2.09 13.21
N ASN A 49 -1.30 -2.86 14.30
CA ASN A 49 -1.17 -4.34 14.29
C ASN A 49 -2.23 -5.11 13.47
N GLU A 50 -3.35 -4.49 13.13
CA GLU A 50 -4.48 -5.11 12.43
C GLU A 50 -4.68 -4.55 11.02
N GLU A 51 -3.79 -3.65 10.59
CA GLU A 51 -3.83 -3.05 9.26
C GLU A 51 -2.94 -3.79 8.27
N HIS A 52 -3.45 -3.95 7.07
CA HIS A 52 -2.72 -4.58 5.97
C HIS A 52 -2.88 -3.78 4.69
N ILE A 53 -1.76 -3.52 4.00
CA ILE A 53 -1.81 -2.99 2.65
C ILE A 53 -2.31 -4.10 1.73
N ILE A 54 -3.36 -3.81 0.96
CA ILE A 54 -4.03 -4.79 0.10
C ILE A 54 -3.96 -4.44 -1.39
N ALA A 55 -3.78 -3.17 -1.74
CA ALA A 55 -3.75 -2.72 -3.13
C ALA A 55 -2.96 -1.42 -3.27
N TRP A 56 -2.60 -1.06 -4.50
CA TRP A 56 -1.81 0.14 -4.81
C TRP A 56 -2.26 0.82 -6.11
N ASN A 57 -1.95 2.11 -6.25
CA ASN A 57 -2.25 2.95 -7.40
C ASN A 57 -1.14 4.02 -7.55
N ILE A 58 -0.92 4.50 -8.78
CA ILE A 58 0.07 5.53 -9.14
C ILE A 58 -0.58 6.86 -9.48
#